data_AF-A0A8S4A442-F1
#
_entry.id   AF-A0A8S4A442-F1
#
_cell.length_a   1.000
_cell.length_b   1.000
_cell.length_c   1.000
_cell.angle_alpha   90.00
_cell.angle_beta   90.00
_cell.angle_gamma   90.00
#
_symmetry.space_group_name_H-M   'P 1'
#
loop_
_entity.id
_entity.type
_entity.pdbx_description
1 polymer ?
#
loop_
_entity_poly.entity_id
_entity_poly.type
_entity_poly.pdbx_seq_one_letter_code
_entity_poly.pdbx_strand_id
1 'polypeptide(L)'
;IHISGSNFVDEGDRIYLVCNASSQEYPPEDIDWFLGGNTLTTDESRGMQIHKYVSINTGTIISTLEIKQARLTDGGVYVCRTSNKDVTSTHVNVLN
;
A
#
# COMPACT_ATOMS: atom_id res chain seq x y z
N ILE A 1 1.02 -1.43 12.93
CA ILE A 1 0.84 -1.40 11.46
C ILE A 1 2.18 -1.72 10.78
N HIS A 2 2.19 -2.47 9.68
CA HIS A 2 3.40 -2.77 8.91
C HIS A 2 3.09 -2.90 7.42
N ILE A 3 4.09 -2.62 6.57
CA ILE A 3 4.05 -2.89 5.13
C ILE A 3 4.98 -4.05 4.80
N SER A 4 4.55 -4.92 3.89
CA SER A 4 5.33 -6.00 3.30
C SER A 4 5.15 -6.01 1.77
N GLY A 5 6.06 -6.65 1.04
CA GLY A 5 5.96 -6.79 -0.41
C GLY A 5 7.24 -6.40 -1.13
N SER A 6 7.08 -5.80 -2.31
CA SER A 6 8.18 -5.35 -3.19
C SER A 6 9.11 -4.34 -2.51
N ASN A 7 10.42 -4.52 -2.65
CA ASN A 7 11.46 -3.54 -2.27
C ASN A 7 12.33 -3.11 -3.47
N PHE A 8 12.52 -4.03 -4.42
CA PHE A 8 13.23 -3.83 -5.68
C PHE A 8 12.39 -4.49 -6.77
N VAL A 9 12.15 -3.77 -7.87
CA VAL A 9 11.30 -4.20 -8.99
C VAL A 9 11.93 -3.68 -10.28
N ASP A 10 11.97 -4.48 -11.34
CA ASP A 10 12.44 -4.00 -12.64
C ASP A 10 11.31 -3.22 -13.36
N GLU A 11 11.66 -2.31 -14.27
CA GLU A 11 10.67 -1.59 -15.06
C GLU A 11 9.80 -2.57 -15.86
N GLY A 12 8.48 -2.36 -15.83
CA GLY A 12 7.50 -3.25 -16.46
C GLY A 12 7.00 -4.40 -15.57
N ASP A 13 7.71 -4.74 -14.50
CA ASP A 13 7.28 -5.75 -13.54
C ASP A 13 6.21 -5.23 -12.57
N ARG A 14 5.66 -6.14 -11.76
CA ARG A 14 4.60 -5.82 -10.81
C ARG A 14 5.15 -5.31 -9.48
N ILE A 15 4.67 -4.14 -9.04
CA ILE A 15 4.77 -3.70 -7.65
C ILE A 15 3.57 -4.27 -6.88
N TYR A 16 3.83 -4.97 -5.78
CA TYR A 16 2.78 -5.47 -4.89
C TYR A 16 3.14 -5.19 -3.45
N LEU A 17 2.33 -4.36 -2.78
CA LEU A 17 2.50 -3.98 -1.38
C LEU A 17 1.27 -4.37 -0.58
N VAL A 18 1.49 -4.82 0.65
CA VAL A 18 0.45 -5.16 1.62
C VAL A 18 0.70 -4.37 2.88
N CYS A 19 -0.27 -3.55 3.27
CA CYS A 19 -0.31 -2.91 4.58
C CYS A 19 -1.28 -3.64 5.48
N ASN A 20 -0.82 -4.01 6.67
CA ASN A 20 -1.63 -4.70 7.67
C ASN A 20 -1.60 -3.90 8.99
N ALA A 21 -2.79 -3.54 9.47
CA ALA A 21 -2.99 -2.86 10.74
C ALA A 21 -3.94 -3.67 11.63
N SER A 22 -3.50 -3.99 12.83
CA SER A 22 -4.29 -4.66 13.86
C SER A 22 -4.39 -3.80 15.11
N SER A 23 -5.53 -3.90 15.81
CA SER A 23 -5.81 -3.20 17.05
C SER A 23 -6.45 -4.16 18.06
N GLN A 24 -6.27 -3.90 19.36
CA GLN A 24 -6.82 -4.73 20.44
C GLN A 24 -8.31 -4.48 20.72
N GLU A 25 -8.84 -3.30 20.35
CA GLU A 25 -10.25 -2.95 20.55
C GLU A 25 -11.07 -3.18 19.29
N TYR A 26 -10.84 -2.36 18.25
CA TYR A 26 -11.53 -2.41 16.97
C TYR A 26 -10.55 -2.14 15.82
N PRO A 27 -10.71 -2.80 14.65
CA PRO A 27 -9.89 -2.50 13.49
C PRO A 27 -10.08 -1.03 13.07
N PRO A 28 -9.05 -0.36 12.54
CA PRO A 28 -9.23 0.91 11.85
C PRO A 28 -10.26 0.78 10.73
N GLU A 29 -11.09 1.82 10.52
CA GLU A 29 -12.15 1.81 9.51
C GLU A 29 -11.60 1.83 8.08
N ASP A 30 -10.47 2.50 7.88
CA ASP A 30 -9.83 2.62 6.56
C ASP A 30 -8.30 2.72 6.60
N ILE A 31 -7.68 2.50 5.43
CA ILE A 31 -6.26 2.71 5.10
C ILE A 31 -6.13 3.57 3.83
N ASP A 32 -5.30 4.61 3.89
CA ASP A 32 -4.86 5.41 2.75
C ASP A 32 -3.41 5.07 2.37
N TRP A 33 -3.12 5.05 1.06
CA TRP A 33 -1.76 4.95 0.52
C TRP A 33 -1.29 6.31 -0.01
N PHE A 34 0.00 6.60 0.15
CA PHE A 34 0.64 7.78 -0.40
C PHE A 34 1.97 7.44 -1.07
N LEU A 35 2.31 8.16 -2.13
CA LEU A 35 3.62 8.15 -2.77
C LEU A 35 4.08 9.59 -2.98
N GLY A 36 5.24 9.93 -2.43
CA GLY A 36 5.79 11.30 -2.56
C GLY A 36 4.85 12.39 -2.00
N GLY A 37 4.04 12.05 -0.99
CA GLY A 37 3.05 12.96 -0.38
C GLY A 37 1.69 13.03 -1.09
N ASN A 38 1.54 12.41 -2.27
CA ASN A 38 0.27 12.35 -2.99
C ASN A 38 -0.51 11.10 -2.60
N THR A 39 -1.83 11.24 -2.37
CA THR A 39 -2.71 10.09 -2.14
C THR A 39 -2.82 9.24 -3.40
N LEU A 40 -2.71 7.93 -3.23
CA LEU A 40 -2.93 6.96 -4.30
C LEU A 40 -4.38 6.48 -4.28
N THR A 41 -4.96 6.36 -5.46
CA THR A 41 -6.30 5.79 -5.69
C THR A 41 -6.21 4.72 -6.77
N THR A 42 -7.21 3.85 -6.84
CA THR A 42 -7.33 2.94 -8.00
C THR A 42 -7.36 3.74 -9.31
N ASP A 43 -6.53 3.33 -10.26
CA ASP A 43 -6.44 3.89 -11.61
C ASP A 43 -6.28 2.72 -12.59
N GLU A 44 -7.40 2.29 -13.16
CA GLU A 44 -7.47 1.20 -14.14
C GLU A 44 -6.59 1.46 -15.37
N SER A 45 -6.52 2.72 -15.82
CA SER A 45 -5.76 3.09 -17.02
C SER A 45 -4.24 2.94 -16.82
N ARG A 46 -3.78 3.09 -15.56
CA ARG A 46 -2.40 2.85 -15.15
C ARG A 46 -2.14 1.42 -14.69
N GLY A 47 -3.17 0.59 -14.58
CA GLY A 47 -3.08 -0.74 -13.98
C GLY A 47 -2.78 -0.69 -12.47
N MET A 48 -3.20 0.38 -11.79
CA MET A 48 -3.07 0.55 -10.34
C MET A 48 -4.37 0.13 -9.65
N GLN A 49 -4.27 -0.82 -8.72
CA GLN A 49 -5.41 -1.38 -7.98
C GLN A 49 -5.17 -1.29 -6.48
N ILE A 50 -6.17 -0.81 -5.74
CA ILE A 50 -6.18 -0.83 -4.29
C ILE A 50 -7.37 -1.67 -3.82
N HIS A 51 -7.09 -2.69 -3.01
CA HIS A 51 -8.11 -3.48 -2.34
C HIS A 51 -7.95 -3.35 -0.83
N LYS A 52 -9.06 -3.41 -0.10
CA LYS A 52 -9.10 -3.32 1.35
C LYS A 52 -10.00 -4.44 1.89
N TYR A 53 -9.58 -5.04 2.98
CA TYR A 53 -10.30 -6.11 3.67
C TYR A 53 -10.26 -5.86 5.17
N VAL A 54 -11.44 -5.85 5.80
CA VAL A 54 -11.58 -5.66 7.25
C VAL A 54 -12.05 -6.98 7.87
N SER A 55 -11.36 -7.41 8.92
CA SER A 55 -11.73 -8.54 9.76
C SER A 55 -11.98 -8.06 11.18
N ILE A 56 -13.26 -8.02 11.57
CA ILE A 56 -13.69 -7.64 12.92
C ILE A 56 -13.20 -8.69 13.93
N ASN A 57 -13.29 -9.98 13.59
CA ASN A 57 -12.90 -11.09 14.47
C ASN A 57 -11.44 -11.04 14.91
N THR A 58 -10.55 -10.55 14.04
CA THR A 58 -9.12 -10.44 14.32
C THR A 58 -8.69 -9.00 14.60
N GLY A 59 -9.63 -8.05 14.69
CA GLY A 59 -9.32 -6.64 14.89
C GLY A 59 -8.37 -6.06 13.84
N THR A 60 -8.42 -6.53 12.59
CA THR A 60 -7.42 -6.23 11.56
C THR A 60 -8.03 -5.63 10.30
N ILE A 61 -7.37 -4.65 9.70
CA ILE A 61 -7.59 -4.19 8.33
C ILE A 61 -6.33 -4.44 7.49
N ILE A 62 -6.53 -4.94 6.29
CA ILE A 62 -5.47 -5.20 5.30
C ILE A 62 -5.80 -4.39 4.07
N SER A 63 -4.81 -3.65 3.54
CA SER A 63 -4.90 -3.02 2.23
C SER A 63 -3.77 -3.50 1.33
N THR A 64 -4.12 -3.88 0.10
CA THR A 64 -3.16 -4.26 -0.93
C THR A 64 -3.11 -3.18 -2.00
N LEU A 65 -1.91 -2.77 -2.40
CA LEU A 65 -1.65 -1.90 -3.53
C LEU A 65 -0.91 -2.71 -4.59
N GLU A 66 -1.46 -2.76 -5.79
CA GLU A 66 -0.86 -3.41 -6.96
C GLU A 66 -0.68 -2.38 -8.08
N ILE A 67 0.52 -2.34 -8.66
CA ILE A 67 0.80 -1.63 -9.91
C ILE A 67 1.31 -2.69 -10.90
N LYS A 68 0.49 -3.00 -11.92
CA LYS A 68 0.73 -4.13 -12.84
C LYS A 68 2.01 -3.99 -13.66
N GLN A 69 2.35 -2.77 -14.05
CA GLN A 69 3.54 -2.45 -14.85
C GLN A 69 4.25 -1.24 -14.24
N ALA A 70 5.31 -1.50 -13.49
CA ALA A 70 6.13 -0.50 -12.84
C ALA A 70 6.75 0.44 -13.86
N ARG A 71 6.73 1.73 -13.54
CA ARG A 71 7.54 2.76 -14.20
C ARG A 71 8.55 3.28 -13.20
N LEU A 72 9.64 3.89 -13.67
CA LEU A 72 10.61 4.54 -12.79
C LEU A 72 9.97 5.59 -11.85
N THR A 73 8.91 6.27 -12.32
CA THR A 73 8.15 7.23 -11.52
C THR A 73 7.32 6.61 -10.39
N ASP A 74 7.09 5.30 -10.44
CA ASP A 74 6.41 4.56 -9.38
C ASP A 74 7.39 4.16 -8.25
N GLY A 75 8.70 4.40 -8.41
CA GLY A 75 9.68 4.25 -7.34
C GLY A 75 9.57 5.35 -6.29
N GLY A 76 9.83 5.01 -5.02
CA GLY A 76 9.83 5.98 -3.94
C GLY A 76 9.37 5.43 -2.60
N VAL A 77 9.09 6.36 -1.67
CA VAL A 77 8.58 6.02 -0.34
C VAL A 77 7.07 5.91 -0.38
N TYR A 78 6.57 4.69 -0.21
CA TYR A 78 5.17 4.39 -0.04
C TYR A 78 4.82 4.50 1.45
N VAL A 79 3.78 5.27 1.75
CA VAL A 79 3.27 5.46 3.10
C VAL A 79 1.88 4.84 3.19
N CYS A 80 1.66 4.04 4.22
CA CYS A 80 0.34 3.55 4.60
C CYS A 80 -0.09 4.26 5.88
N ARG A 81 -1.28 4.87 5.86
CA ARG A 81 -1.87 5.55 7.01
C ARG A 81 -3.27 5.01 7.29
N THR A 82 -3.54 4.66 8.52
CA THR A 82 -4.88 4.24 8.95
C THR A 82 -5.76 5.42 9.37
N SER A 83 -7.07 5.22 9.39
CA SER A 83 -8.06 6.18 9.92
C SER A 83 -7.79 6.63 11.37
N ASN A 84 -7.24 5.75 12.23
CA ASN A 84 -6.81 6.08 13.59
C ASN A 84 -5.43 6.76 13.66
N LYS A 85 -4.86 7.16 12.51
CA LYS A 85 -3.61 7.93 12.36
C LYS A 85 -2.32 7.17 12.65
N ASP A 86 -2.34 5.84 12.70
CA ASP A 86 -1.10 5.06 12.67
C ASP A 86 -0.48 5.16 11.27
N VAL A 87 0.84 5.30 11.21
CA VAL A 87 1.58 5.50 9.96
C VAL A 87 2.76 4.55 9.90
N THR A 88 3.02 3.99 8.73
CA THR A 88 4.25 3.26 8.41
C THR A 88 4.62 3.51 6.95
N SER A 89 5.87 3.21 6.60
CA SER A 89 6.38 3.45 5.25
C SER A 89 7.38 2.39 4.81
N THR A 90 7.44 2.13 3.51
CA THR A 90 8.50 1.34 2.87
C THR A 90 9.02 2.05 1.63
N HIS A 91 10.25 1.74 1.22
CA HIS A 91 10.84 2.27 0.00
C HIS A 91 10.87 1.19 -1.07
N VAL A 92 10.37 1.52 -2.26
CA VAL A 92 10.42 0.66 -3.45
C VAL A 92 11.36 1.29 -4.47
N ASN A 93 12.38 0.54 -4.87
CA ASN A 93 13.28 0.91 -5.96
C ASN A 93 12.78 0.27 -7.26
N VAL A 94 12.60 1.08 -8.30
CA VAL A 94 12.35 0.59 -9.66
C VAL A 94 13.65 0.68 -10.46
N LEU A 95 14.07 -0.44 -11.05
CA LEU A 95 15.34 -0.60 -11.77
C LEU A 95 15.10 -0.60 -13.28
N ASN A 96 16.13 -0.26 -14.06
CA ASN A 96 16.13 -0.30 -15.54
C ASN A 96 16.66 -1.61 -16.08
#